data_AF-A0A2H4V2I9-F1
#
_entry.id   AF-A0A2H4V2I9-F1
#
_cell.length_a   1.000
_cell.length_b   1.000
_cell.length_c   1.000
_cell.angle_alpha   90.00
_cell.angle_beta   90.00
_cell.angle_gamma   90.00
#
_symmetry.space_group_name_H-M   'P 1'
#
loop_
_entity.id
_entity.type
_entity.pdbx_description
1 polymer ?
#
loop_
_entity_poly.entity_id
_entity_poly.type
_entity_poly.pdbx_seq_one_letter_code
_entity_poly.pdbx_strand_id
1 'polypeptide(L)'
;QRGVLLLPVTAGGIVLAYNLPGVTELNLPRVVYTDILLGKIKTWDAPEIKAANPNVNLPSQPITVVYRSDGSGTTGVFTKHLAAVSPEWKSKVGEGKSVSWPVGVG
;
A
#
# COMPACT_ATOMS: atom_id res chain seq x y z
N GLN A 1 16.69 -28.81 -24.76
CA GLN A 1 15.66 -28.57 -23.72
C GLN A 1 14.69 -27.52 -24.24
N ARG A 2 13.38 -27.74 -24.19
CA ARG A 2 12.39 -26.69 -24.48
C ARG A 2 12.05 -26.00 -23.15
N GLY A 3 12.51 -24.77 -22.98
CA GLY A 3 12.29 -23.98 -21.76
C GLY A 3 10.86 -23.42 -21.66
N VAL A 4 10.64 -22.54 -20.68
CA VAL A 4 9.37 -21.83 -20.49
C VAL A 4 9.41 -20.52 -21.28
N LEU A 5 8.34 -20.22 -22.02
CA LEU A 5 8.12 -18.92 -22.67
C LEU A 5 7.08 -18.12 -21.87
N LEU A 6 7.45 -16.95 -21.38
CA LEU A 6 6.55 -16.03 -20.68
C LEU A 6 6.00 -15.02 -21.70
N LEU A 7 4.67 -14.99 -21.88
CA LEU A 7 3.99 -14.08 -22.79
C LEU A 7 3.05 -13.18 -21.99
N PRO A 8 3.11 -11.84 -22.16
CA PRO A 8 2.14 -10.95 -21.55
C PRO A 8 0.78 -11.14 -22.20
N VAL A 9 -0.27 -11.25 -21.38
CA VAL A 9 -1.65 -11.44 -21.86
C VAL A 9 -2.49 -10.18 -21.66
N THR A 10 -2.28 -9.45 -20.56
CA THR A 10 -3.05 -8.25 -20.21
C THR A 10 -2.24 -7.30 -19.34
N ALA A 11 -2.74 -6.07 -19.18
CA ALA A 11 -2.22 -5.05 -18.28
C ALA A 11 -3.36 -4.49 -17.40
N GLY A 12 -3.03 -4.12 -16.17
CA GLY A 12 -3.98 -3.56 -15.21
C GLY A 12 -3.28 -2.69 -14.17
N GLY A 13 -4.09 -1.93 -13.41
CA GLY A 13 -3.62 -1.09 -12.31
C GLY A 13 -3.82 -1.76 -10.95
N ILE A 14 -2.92 -1.50 -10.01
CA ILE A 14 -3.09 -1.84 -8.59
C ILE A 14 -3.50 -0.56 -7.87
N VAL A 15 -4.58 -0.63 -7.10
CA VAL A 15 -5.10 0.50 -6.32
C VAL A 15 -5.15 0.15 -4.84
N LEU A 16 -5.11 1.18 -3.99
CA LEU A 16 -5.36 1.03 -2.56
C LEU A 16 -6.86 1.19 -2.32
N ALA A 17 -7.51 0.13 -1.85
CA ALA A 17 -8.87 0.20 -1.35
C ALA A 17 -8.88 0.64 0.11
N TYR A 18 -9.91 1.37 0.52
CA TYR A 18 -10.10 1.84 1.89
C TYR A 18 -11.57 1.72 2.30
N ASN A 19 -11.82 1.72 3.61
CA ASN A 19 -13.17 1.70 4.19
C ASN A 19 -13.33 2.87 5.17
N LEU A 20 -13.96 3.94 4.69
CA LEU A 20 -14.24 5.16 5.43
C LEU A 20 -15.67 5.62 5.12
N PRO A 21 -16.63 5.41 6.03
CA PRO A 21 -18.01 5.84 5.81
C PRO A 21 -18.09 7.35 5.51
N GLY A 22 -18.76 7.70 4.41
CA GLY A 22 -18.95 9.09 4.00
C GLY A 22 -17.75 9.72 3.26
N VAL A 23 -16.63 9.01 3.10
CA VAL A 23 -15.49 9.48 2.29
C VAL A 23 -15.56 8.82 0.91
N THR A 24 -15.80 9.63 -0.13
CA THR A 24 -15.91 9.17 -1.52
C THR A 24 -14.60 9.30 -2.29
N GLU A 25 -13.76 10.27 -1.90
CA GLU A 25 -12.47 10.53 -2.52
C GLU A 25 -11.42 10.76 -1.43
N LEU A 26 -10.26 10.12 -1.60
CA LEU A 26 -9.15 10.21 -0.66
C LEU A 26 -7.83 10.27 -1.44
N ASN A 27 -7.10 11.34 -1.22
CA ASN A 27 -5.77 11.55 -1.77
C ASN A 27 -4.71 11.03 -0.78
N LEU A 28 -3.92 10.06 -1.22
CA LEU A 28 -2.77 9.55 -0.46
C LEU A 28 -1.49 9.80 -1.25
N PRO A 29 -0.72 10.86 -0.91
CA PRO A 29 0.61 11.08 -1.48
C PRO A 29 1.54 9.90 -1.19
N ARG A 30 2.61 9.75 -1.99
CA ARG A 30 3.49 8.58 -1.92
C ARG A 30 4.05 8.30 -0.53
N VAL A 31 4.54 9.36 0.10
CA VAL A 31 5.10 9.29 1.46
C VAL A 31 4.04 8.84 2.48
N VAL A 32 2.80 9.32 2.33
CA VAL A 32 1.70 9.03 3.25
C VAL A 32 1.32 7.57 3.20
N TYR A 33 1.05 7.00 2.01
CA TYR A 33 0.69 5.58 1.96
C TYR A 33 1.86 4.66 2.32
N THR A 34 3.12 5.04 2.05
CA THR A 34 4.28 4.25 2.51
C THR A 34 4.39 4.27 4.02
N ASP A 35 4.14 5.41 4.66
CA ASP A 35 4.21 5.56 6.11
C ASP A 35 3.04 4.87 6.83
N ILE A 36 1.87 4.78 6.20
CA ILE A 36 0.78 3.90 6.67
C ILE A 36 1.24 2.44 6.68
N LEU A 37 1.82 1.96 5.58
CA LEU A 37 2.25 0.56 5.44
C LEU A 37 3.48 0.21 6.30
N LEU A 38 4.28 1.21 6.68
CA LEU A 38 5.35 1.10 7.68
C LEU A 38 4.84 1.23 9.12
N GLY A 39 3.56 1.54 9.34
CA GLY A 39 2.95 1.68 10.65
C GLY A 39 3.26 2.97 11.39
N LYS A 40 3.77 4.00 10.69
CA LYS A 40 4.05 5.33 11.28
C LYS A 40 2.78 6.17 11.37
N ILE A 41 1.97 6.18 10.31
CA ILE A 41 0.66 6.83 10.30
C ILE A 41 -0.38 5.79 10.71
N LYS A 42 -1.06 6.06 11.83
CA LYS A 42 -1.91 5.08 12.52
C LYS A 42 -3.38 5.45 12.57
N THR A 43 -3.75 6.69 12.26
CA THR A 43 -5.14 7.16 12.26
C THR A 43 -5.45 7.92 10.98
N TRP A 44 -6.70 7.87 10.55
CA TRP A 44 -7.16 8.51 9.31
C TRP A 44 -7.19 10.04 9.37
N ASP A 45 -7.24 10.60 10.58
CA ASP A 45 -7.22 12.04 10.83
C ASP A 45 -5.81 12.62 11.06
N ALA A 46 -4.77 11.83 10.77
CA ALA A 46 -3.38 12.25 10.85
C ALA A 46 -3.13 13.53 10.01
N PRO A 47 -2.27 14.46 10.48
CA PRO A 47 -2.08 15.75 9.84
C PRO A 47 -1.60 15.63 8.39
N GLU A 48 -0.81 14.62 8.07
CA GLU A 48 -0.31 14.35 6.71
C GLU A 48 -1.44 13.94 5.75
N ILE A 49 -2.44 13.18 6.24
CA ILE A 49 -3.63 12.82 5.46
C ILE A 49 -4.56 14.03 5.32
N LYS A 50 -4.80 14.77 6.40
CA LYS A 50 -5.61 16.00 6.38
C LYS A 50 -5.05 17.05 5.41
N ALA A 51 -3.73 17.24 5.40
CA ALA A 51 -3.07 18.19 4.51
C ALA A 51 -3.31 17.88 3.02
N ALA A 52 -3.40 16.60 2.66
CA ALA A 52 -3.71 16.17 1.30
C ALA A 52 -5.22 16.19 0.98
N ASN A 53 -6.08 16.36 1.99
CA ASN A 53 -7.53 16.23 1.88
C ASN A 53 -8.27 17.35 2.66
N PRO A 54 -8.03 18.64 2.35
CA PRO A 54 -8.53 19.76 3.15
C PRO A 54 -10.06 19.87 3.21
N ASN A 55 -10.76 19.29 2.24
CA ASN A 55 -12.23 19.33 2.15
C ASN A 55 -12.91 18.03 2.59
N VAL A 56 -12.16 17.08 3.17
CA VAL A 56 -12.67 15.77 3.57
C VAL A 56 -12.76 15.70 5.10
N ASN A 57 -13.93 15.33 5.61
CA ASN A 57 -14.13 15.09 7.03
C ASN A 57 -13.56 13.72 7.41
N LEU A 58 -12.28 13.70 7.80
CA LEU A 58 -11.58 12.48 8.17
C LEU A 58 -11.86 12.08 9.63
N PRO A 59 -12.30 10.83 9.89
CA PRO A 59 -12.60 10.38 11.24
C PRO A 59 -11.31 10.10 12.04
N SER A 60 -11.37 10.30 13.35
CA SER A 60 -10.32 9.87 14.28
C SER A 60 -10.41 8.35 14.53
N GLN A 61 -10.22 7.59 13.46
CA GLN A 61 -10.31 6.14 13.44
C GLN A 61 -8.92 5.52 13.20
N PRO A 62 -8.53 4.45 13.91
CA PRO A 62 -7.31 3.70 13.63
C PRO A 62 -7.31 3.10 12.21
N ILE A 63 -6.15 3.11 11.57
CA ILE A 63 -5.93 2.46 10.28
C ILE A 63 -5.58 0.98 10.54
N THR A 64 -6.33 0.08 9.91
CA THR A 64 -5.99 -1.35 9.84
C THR A 64 -5.49 -1.66 8.45
N VAL A 65 -4.20 -1.98 8.33
CA VAL A 65 -3.61 -2.45 7.08
C VAL A 65 -4.04 -3.89 6.84
N VAL A 66 -4.50 -4.19 5.63
CA VAL A 66 -4.83 -5.54 5.18
C VAL A 66 -3.94 -5.90 4.00
N TYR A 67 -3.33 -7.07 4.03
CA TYR A 67 -2.46 -7.55 2.96
C TYR A 67 -2.79 -9.01 2.60
N ARG A 68 -2.12 -9.54 1.57
CA ARG A 68 -2.28 -10.94 1.12
C ARG A 68 -1.38 -11.88 1.94
N SER A 69 -1.95 -12.93 2.54
CA SER A 69 -1.21 -13.99 3.25
C SER A 69 -0.36 -14.83 2.32
N ASP A 70 -0.88 -15.13 1.14
CA ASP A 70 -0.33 -16.09 0.20
C ASP A 70 0.66 -15.44 -0.77
N GLY A 71 1.50 -16.28 -1.40
CA GLY A 71 2.43 -15.83 -2.43
C GLY A 71 1.69 -15.22 -3.61
N SER A 72 1.83 -13.90 -3.80
CA SER A 72 0.98 -13.14 -4.72
C SER A 72 1.79 -12.30 -5.71
N GLY A 73 1.44 -12.40 -7.01
CA GLY A 73 2.01 -11.56 -8.05
C GLY A 73 1.71 -10.07 -7.83
N THR A 74 0.50 -9.76 -7.37
CA THR A 74 0.09 -8.39 -7.01
C THR A 74 0.96 -7.84 -5.88
N THR A 75 1.22 -8.65 -4.84
CA THR A 75 2.16 -8.28 -3.77
C THR A 75 3.56 -8.03 -4.32
N GLY A 76 4.03 -8.88 -5.23
CA GLY A 76 5.33 -8.69 -5.90
C GLY A 76 5.45 -7.35 -6.62
N VAL A 77 4.47 -7.01 -7.45
CA VAL A 77 4.47 -5.73 -8.19
C VAL A 77 4.29 -4.54 -7.23
N PHE A 78 3.42 -4.66 -6.24
CA PHE A 78 3.14 -3.60 -5.28
C PHE A 78 4.35 -3.28 -4.39
N THR A 79 4.98 -4.30 -3.81
CA THR A 79 6.18 -4.12 -2.97
C THR A 79 7.37 -3.63 -3.77
N LYS A 80 7.50 -4.04 -5.04
CA LYS A 80 8.48 -3.46 -5.98
C LYS A 80 8.28 -1.95 -6.18
N HIS A 81 7.03 -1.51 -6.36
CA HIS A 81 6.70 -0.08 -6.41
C HIS A 81 7.09 0.62 -5.10
N LEU A 82 6.72 0.06 -3.94
CA LEU A 82 7.06 0.63 -2.63
C LEU A 82 8.58 0.77 -2.44
N ALA A 83 9.36 -0.23 -2.82
CA ALA A 83 10.82 -0.20 -2.76
C ALA A 83 11.43 0.85 -3.72
N ALA A 84 10.78 1.14 -4.85
CA ALA A 84 11.22 2.16 -5.79
C ALA A 84 10.94 3.59 -5.29
N VAL A 85 9.85 3.80 -4.56
CA VAL A 85 9.42 5.15 -4.13
C VAL A 85 9.76 5.49 -2.68
N SER A 86 10.16 4.50 -1.87
CA SER A 86 10.55 4.68 -0.46
C SER A 86 11.85 3.93 -0.16
N PRO A 87 12.97 4.65 0.05
CA PRO A 87 14.23 4.06 0.48
C PRO A 87 14.13 3.30 1.80
N GLU A 88 13.27 3.77 2.72
CA GLU A 88 13.04 3.10 4.01
C GLU A 88 12.25 1.79 3.84
N TRP A 89 11.23 1.77 2.97
CA TRP A 89 10.55 0.52 2.64
C TRP A 89 11.54 -0.48 2.05
N LYS A 90 12.37 -0.02 1.10
CA LYS A 90 13.38 -0.86 0.45
C LYS A 90 14.36 -1.48 1.45
N SER A 91 14.80 -0.73 2.45
CA SER A 91 15.77 -1.22 3.44
C SER A 91 15.14 -2.10 4.52
N LYS A 92 13.90 -1.82 4.94
CA LYS A 92 13.23 -2.56 6.03
C LYS A 92 12.44 -3.78 5.58
N VAL A 93 11.77 -3.70 4.44
CA VAL A 93 10.81 -4.71 3.97
C VAL A 93 11.25 -5.34 2.64
N GLY A 94 11.72 -4.52 1.70
CA GLY A 94 12.12 -4.98 0.37
C GLY A 94 10.95 -5.29 -0.56
N GLU A 95 11.19 -6.17 -1.54
CA GLU A 95 10.21 -6.56 -2.55
C GLU A 95 10.12 -8.08 -2.69
N GLY A 96 8.94 -8.59 -2.99
CA GLY A 96 8.74 -10.02 -3.16
C GLY A 96 7.27 -10.41 -3.27
N LYS A 97 7.01 -11.65 -3.69
CA LYS A 97 5.64 -12.21 -3.73
C LYS A 97 5.10 -12.49 -2.32
N SER A 98 5.97 -12.55 -1.33
CA SER A 98 5.68 -12.60 0.11
C SER A 98 6.79 -11.80 0.82
N VAL A 99 6.43 -10.99 1.81
CA VAL A 99 7.34 -10.13 2.58
C VAL A 99 6.92 -10.12 4.05
N SER A 100 7.83 -9.73 4.94
CA SER A 100 7.51 -9.52 6.35
C SER A 100 6.86 -8.14 6.53
N TRP A 101 5.53 -8.08 6.50
CA TRP A 101 4.79 -6.84 6.68
C TRP A 101 5.01 -6.25 8.09
N PRO A 102 5.33 -4.95 8.21
CA PRO A 102 5.57 -4.33 9.53
C PRO A 102 4.32 -4.25 10.40
N VAL A 103 3.16 -4.08 9.78
CA VAL A 103 1.85 -3.92 10.42
C VAL A 103 0.75 -4.54 9.59
N GLY A 104 -0.39 -4.77 10.23
CA GLY A 104 -1.62 -5.21 9.57
C GLY A 104 -1.91 -6.69 9.77
N VAL A 105 -2.90 -7.17 9.04
CA VAL A 105 -3.35 -8.56 9.04
C VAL A 105 -3.43 -9.07 7.60
N GLY A 106 -3.07 -10.34 7.40
CA GLY A 106 -3.10 -10.94 6.08
C GLY A 106 -2.63 -12.37 6.12
#